data_AF-A0A1I0N8V2-F1
#
_entry.id   AF-A0A1I0N8V2-F1
#
_cell.length_a   1.000
_cell.length_b   1.000
_cell.length_c   1.000
_cell.angle_alpha   90.00
_cell.angle_beta   90.00
_cell.angle_gamma   90.00
#
_symmetry.space_group_name_H-M   'P 1'
#
loop_
_entity.id
_entity.type
_entity.pdbx_description
1 polymer ?
#
loop_
_entity_poly.entity_id
_entity_poly.type
_entity_poly.pdbx_seq_one_letter_code
_entity_poly.pdbx_strand_id
1 'polypeptide(L)'
;MNVIQSFWSKPLFKANSDVSQNRYHGGWINYRYCLLSMAYSCLTISRYYPHLELYTDTFGVKLFRDILKLPYYKFHTNLDDMANVDESLWAYGKIMTYSVQKEPFLHVDNDVFIWQEFPDRVVNADVVCQSLEMIENFSLTDYEVAMEYIKHNLKTAPQIIRESKCKAAANMGIFGGNNLDFIQQYCQEAQSAFHDMYDGIMCSGDIKGKFNIIYEQLLLTELAEKHHQRISYLIGSNDLDEIVKYSTIETAQYESKYTHCLGQLKRYNYVCEQIEYRLKYEFPSYYDRILSYLDKDGVEYEENIKSMKEYNHFYKIFSRIGKAKDIHEVMTDFEFKLSPNCHIEEESEDYYMNSPYGKYRLTGWCVFLTLFSQANTGEAVCREICREAYLPNLTYEQIFTKVFYLMMESLYITKCLTIT
;
A
#
# COMPACT_ATOMS: atom_id res chain seq x y z
N MET A 1 0.97 1.07 23.34
CA MET A 1 1.53 1.83 22.20
C MET A 1 0.39 2.48 21.46
N ASN A 2 0.47 3.78 21.18
CA ASN A 2 -0.57 4.51 20.45
C ASN A 2 -0.42 4.28 18.94
N VAL A 3 -1.49 3.95 18.23
CA VAL A 3 -1.45 3.90 16.75
C VAL A 3 -1.97 5.21 16.21
N ILE A 4 -1.22 5.82 15.29
CA ILE A 4 -1.50 7.15 14.77
C ILE A 4 -1.42 7.17 13.25
N GLN A 5 -2.11 8.10 12.61
CA GLN A 5 -1.95 8.42 11.20
C GLN A 5 -1.74 9.93 11.03
N SER A 6 -1.24 10.33 9.87
CA SER A 6 -1.15 11.73 9.49
C SER A 6 -1.79 12.01 8.13
N PHE A 7 -2.39 13.18 7.99
CA PHE A 7 -2.90 13.68 6.72
C PHE A 7 -2.71 15.19 6.62
N TRP A 8 -1.82 15.62 5.73
CA TRP A 8 -1.72 17.02 5.33
C TRP A 8 -2.50 17.21 4.03
N SER A 9 -3.45 18.14 4.00
CA SER A 9 -4.39 18.29 2.90
C SER A 9 -3.82 19.05 1.72
N LYS A 10 -2.80 19.91 1.92
CA LYS A 10 -2.27 20.76 0.85
C LYS A 10 -1.79 19.97 -0.39
N PRO A 11 -1.04 18.85 -0.26
CA PRO A 11 -0.59 18.04 -1.39
C PRO A 11 -1.74 17.42 -2.19
N LEU A 12 -2.92 17.24 -1.59
CA LEU A 12 -4.07 16.63 -2.23
C LEU A 12 -4.64 17.50 -3.36
N PHE A 13 -4.66 18.83 -3.16
CA PHE A 13 -5.37 19.78 -4.02
C PHE A 13 -4.49 20.53 -5.02
N LYS A 14 -3.20 20.65 -4.73
CA LYS A 14 -2.28 21.39 -5.59
C LYS A 14 -1.52 20.42 -6.50
N ALA A 15 -1.97 20.34 -7.75
CA ALA A 15 -1.22 19.69 -8.80
C ALA A 15 -0.16 20.65 -9.34
N ASN A 16 1.11 20.38 -9.04
CA ASN A 16 2.15 20.70 -10.00
C ASN A 16 2.42 19.41 -10.79
N SER A 17 1.73 19.25 -11.92
CA SER A 17 1.82 18.04 -12.78
C SER A 17 3.24 17.76 -13.24
N ASP A 18 4.08 18.80 -13.26
CA ASP A 18 5.45 18.73 -13.75
C ASP A 18 6.42 18.31 -12.63
N VAL A 19 5.96 18.15 -11.39
CA VAL A 19 6.79 17.67 -10.27
C VAL A 19 6.63 16.17 -10.10
N SER A 20 7.74 15.44 -10.18
CA SER A 20 7.82 14.02 -9.85
C SER A 20 7.46 13.76 -8.38
N GLN A 21 6.86 12.61 -8.10
CA GLN A 21 6.39 12.23 -6.75
C GLN A 21 5.43 13.24 -6.09
N ASN A 22 4.70 14.04 -6.88
CA ASN A 22 3.61 14.85 -6.36
C ASN A 22 2.48 13.95 -5.80
N ARG A 23 1.70 14.49 -4.87
CA ARG A 23 0.62 13.77 -4.18
C ARG A 23 -0.75 14.31 -4.53
N TYR A 24 -0.92 14.84 -5.75
CA TYR A 24 -2.25 15.19 -6.23
C TYR A 24 -3.16 13.95 -6.17
N HIS A 25 -4.37 14.12 -5.62
CA HIS A 25 -5.25 12.99 -5.30
C HIS A 25 -4.57 11.88 -4.45
N GLY A 26 -3.57 12.20 -3.62
CA GLY A 26 -2.81 11.22 -2.84
C GLY A 26 -1.97 10.24 -3.68
N GLY A 27 -1.79 10.53 -4.99
CA GLY A 27 -1.18 9.62 -5.97
C GLY A 27 -2.15 8.61 -6.59
N TRP A 28 -3.42 8.63 -6.21
CA TRP A 28 -4.46 7.77 -6.77
C TRP A 28 -4.89 8.23 -8.16
N ILE A 29 -5.63 7.37 -8.88
CA ILE A 29 -6.19 7.71 -10.21
C ILE A 29 -7.03 8.99 -10.13
N ASN A 30 -7.86 9.11 -9.08
CA ASN A 30 -8.72 10.26 -8.86
C ASN A 30 -9.00 10.48 -7.36
N TYR A 31 -9.68 11.59 -7.04
CA TYR A 31 -9.97 11.96 -5.66
C TYR A 31 -10.89 10.96 -4.96
N ARG A 32 -11.83 10.34 -5.67
CA ARG A 32 -12.71 9.31 -5.11
C ARG A 32 -11.91 8.14 -4.56
N TYR A 33 -11.01 7.56 -5.35
CA TYR A 33 -10.17 6.46 -4.88
C TYR A 33 -9.25 6.85 -3.72
N CYS A 34 -8.78 8.11 -3.68
CA CYS A 34 -8.04 8.63 -2.54
C CYS A 34 -8.87 8.61 -1.25
N LEU A 35 -10.09 9.14 -1.28
CA LEU A 35 -10.99 9.14 -0.13
C LEU A 35 -11.39 7.73 0.30
N LEU A 36 -11.69 6.86 -0.66
CA LEU A 36 -12.04 5.46 -0.40
C LEU A 36 -10.89 4.72 0.29
N SER A 37 -9.65 4.94 -0.17
CA SER A 37 -8.44 4.37 0.42
C SER A 37 -8.22 4.87 1.85
N MET A 38 -8.22 6.18 2.08
CA MET A 38 -8.03 6.76 3.42
C MET A 38 -9.12 6.29 4.41
N ALA A 39 -10.37 6.22 3.96
CA ALA A 39 -11.45 5.68 4.77
C ALA A 39 -11.26 4.20 5.08
N TYR A 40 -10.92 3.38 4.09
CA TYR A 40 -10.70 1.95 4.28
C TYR A 40 -9.50 1.66 5.19
N SER A 41 -8.42 2.45 5.09
CA SER A 41 -7.28 2.41 6.01
C SER A 41 -7.71 2.70 7.45
N CYS A 42 -8.38 3.83 7.69
CA CYS A 42 -8.89 4.19 9.01
C CYS A 42 -9.79 3.08 9.59
N LEU A 43 -10.72 2.57 8.80
CA LEU A 43 -11.72 1.60 9.24
C LEU A 43 -11.13 0.22 9.54
N THR A 44 -10.21 -0.26 8.71
CA THR A 44 -9.53 -1.54 8.94
C THR A 44 -8.59 -1.47 10.14
N ILE A 45 -7.86 -0.38 10.32
CA ILE A 45 -6.97 -0.17 11.47
C ILE A 45 -7.79 -0.03 12.77
N SER A 46 -8.88 0.74 12.75
CA SER A 46 -9.72 0.99 13.94
C SER A 46 -10.43 -0.26 14.46
N ARG A 47 -10.58 -1.33 13.65
CA ARG A 47 -11.09 -2.63 14.12
C ARG A 47 -10.18 -3.26 15.19
N TYR A 48 -8.88 -3.05 15.07
CA TYR A 48 -7.86 -3.62 15.97
C TYR A 48 -7.29 -2.56 16.94
N TYR A 49 -7.29 -1.30 16.53
CA TYR A 49 -6.77 -0.17 17.30
C TYR A 49 -7.84 0.91 17.48
N PRO A 50 -8.81 0.72 18.40
CA PRO A 50 -9.95 1.63 18.57
C PRO A 50 -9.56 3.04 19.05
N HIS A 51 -8.33 3.21 19.55
CA HIS A 51 -7.78 4.52 19.94
C HIS A 51 -6.90 5.14 18.84
N LEU A 52 -7.20 4.85 17.55
CA LEU A 52 -6.50 5.43 16.41
C LEU A 52 -6.62 6.96 16.40
N GLU A 53 -5.50 7.67 16.42
CA GLU A 53 -5.48 9.14 16.37
C GLU A 53 -5.05 9.66 14.99
N LEU A 54 -5.61 10.80 14.57
CA LEU A 54 -5.23 11.47 13.33
C LEU A 54 -4.58 12.83 13.60
N TYR A 55 -3.38 13.02 13.07
CA TYR A 55 -2.70 14.32 12.99
C TYR A 55 -2.90 14.93 11.62
N THR A 56 -3.50 16.11 11.58
CA THR A 56 -3.95 16.71 10.34
C THR A 56 -3.98 18.24 10.41
N ASP A 57 -4.55 18.90 9.42
CA ASP A 57 -4.85 20.32 9.38
C ASP A 57 -6.36 20.54 9.56
N THR A 58 -6.78 21.82 9.64
CA THR A 58 -8.17 22.20 9.82
C THR A 58 -9.08 21.62 8.72
N PHE A 59 -8.58 21.49 7.49
CA PHE A 59 -9.35 20.89 6.40
C PHE A 59 -9.58 19.39 6.64
N GLY A 60 -8.53 18.65 6.99
CA GLY A 60 -8.63 17.22 7.27
C GLY A 60 -9.56 16.90 8.44
N VAL A 61 -9.57 17.73 9.49
CA VAL A 61 -10.56 17.61 10.57
C VAL A 61 -11.98 17.76 10.03
N LYS A 62 -12.26 18.83 9.27
CA LYS A 62 -13.59 19.05 8.69
C LYS A 62 -14.02 17.87 7.81
N LEU A 63 -13.12 17.39 6.95
CA LEU A 63 -13.40 16.29 6.04
C LEU A 63 -13.64 14.98 6.79
N PHE A 64 -12.70 14.54 7.62
CA PHE A 64 -12.76 13.21 8.21
C PHE A 64 -13.65 13.10 9.44
N ARG A 65 -13.72 14.14 10.28
CA ARG A 65 -14.57 14.13 11.48
C ARG A 65 -16.00 14.56 11.16
N ASP A 66 -16.17 15.69 10.51
CA ASP A 66 -17.48 16.34 10.44
C ASP A 66 -18.30 15.84 9.25
N ILE A 67 -17.65 15.69 8.09
CA ILE A 67 -18.29 15.25 6.83
C ILE A 67 -18.35 13.72 6.74
N LEU A 68 -17.19 13.05 6.76
CA LEU A 68 -17.07 11.60 6.56
C LEU A 68 -17.25 10.80 7.86
N LYS A 69 -17.18 11.46 9.02
CA LYS A 69 -17.36 10.86 10.36
C LYS A 69 -16.59 9.55 10.55
N LEU A 70 -15.34 9.52 10.10
CA LEU A 70 -14.43 8.40 10.28
C LEU A 70 -14.15 8.19 11.79
N PRO A 71 -13.99 6.94 12.25
CA PRO A 71 -13.95 6.59 13.66
C PRO A 71 -12.59 6.84 14.34
N TYR A 72 -11.87 7.89 13.95
CA TYR A 72 -10.67 8.30 14.69
C TYR A 72 -11.08 8.70 16.12
N TYR A 73 -10.34 8.18 17.10
CA TYR A 73 -10.55 8.46 18.51
C TYR A 73 -10.26 9.92 18.85
N LYS A 74 -9.23 10.48 18.21
CA LYS A 74 -8.79 11.86 18.45
C LYS A 74 -8.24 12.48 17.18
N PHE A 75 -8.44 13.79 17.05
CA PHE A 75 -7.91 14.62 15.98
C PHE A 75 -6.99 15.69 16.55
N HIS A 76 -5.88 15.96 15.87
CA HIS A 76 -4.93 17.02 16.19
C HIS A 76 -4.67 17.87 14.96
N THR A 77 -4.59 19.19 15.11
CA THR A 77 -4.48 20.15 13.99
C THR A 77 -3.06 20.71 13.81
N ASN A 78 -2.04 20.01 14.28
CA ASN A 78 -0.65 20.50 14.27
C ASN A 78 -0.09 20.76 12.86
N LEU A 79 -0.72 20.25 11.80
CA LEU A 79 -0.25 20.47 10.43
C LEU A 79 -0.73 21.80 9.81
N ASP A 80 -1.58 22.56 10.51
CA ASP A 80 -1.89 23.94 10.13
C ASP A 80 -0.63 24.83 10.13
N ASP A 81 0.34 24.52 10.99
CA ASP A 81 1.62 25.25 11.12
C ASP A 81 2.50 25.12 9.85
N MET A 82 2.18 24.19 8.95
CA MET A 82 2.92 23.93 7.71
C MET A 82 2.35 24.66 6.48
N ALA A 83 1.43 25.62 6.66
CA ALA A 83 0.77 26.30 5.54
C ALA A 83 1.75 26.87 4.46
N ASN A 84 2.95 27.29 4.89
CA ASN A 84 3.98 27.88 4.03
C ASN A 84 4.93 26.86 3.37
N VAL A 85 4.87 25.58 3.73
CA VAL A 85 5.70 24.52 3.14
C VAL A 85 5.16 24.16 1.75
N ASP A 86 6.04 24.02 0.76
CA ASP A 86 5.67 23.57 -0.60
C ASP A 86 4.97 22.20 -0.59
N GLU A 87 3.86 22.07 -1.31
CA GLU A 87 3.03 20.87 -1.37
C GLU A 87 3.74 19.60 -1.87
N SER A 88 4.84 19.75 -2.62
CA SER A 88 5.63 18.60 -3.09
C SER A 88 6.37 17.89 -1.95
N LEU A 89 6.53 18.53 -0.79
CA LEU A 89 7.29 18.03 0.36
C LEU A 89 6.37 17.39 1.42
N TRP A 90 5.55 16.45 0.96
CA TRP A 90 4.49 15.80 1.74
C TRP A 90 4.97 15.00 2.96
N ALA A 91 6.18 14.44 2.95
CA ALA A 91 6.71 13.64 4.06
C ALA A 91 7.03 14.50 5.29
N TYR A 92 7.24 15.80 5.11
CA TYR A 92 7.48 16.70 6.24
C TYR A 92 6.32 16.71 7.25
N GLY A 93 5.07 16.53 6.78
CA GLY A 93 3.90 16.44 7.67
C GLY A 93 3.92 15.22 8.58
N LYS A 94 4.54 14.13 8.12
CA LYS A 94 4.74 12.93 8.92
C LYS A 94 5.82 13.18 9.99
N ILE A 95 6.94 13.82 9.63
CA ILE A 95 7.99 14.19 10.59
C ILE A 95 7.47 15.12 11.68
N MET A 96 6.66 16.12 11.32
CA MET A 96 5.99 16.97 12.31
C MET A 96 5.11 16.14 13.24
N THR A 97 4.36 15.18 12.70
CA THR A 97 3.55 14.25 13.48
C THR A 97 4.39 13.42 14.46
N TYR A 98 5.53 12.90 14.04
CA TYR A 98 6.45 12.13 14.90
C TYR A 98 7.04 13.00 16.01
N SER A 99 7.41 14.24 15.68
CA SER A 99 8.08 15.16 16.61
C SER A 99 7.23 15.61 17.80
N VAL A 100 5.90 15.51 17.69
CA VAL A 100 4.99 15.90 18.78
C VAL A 100 4.61 14.73 19.70
N GLN A 101 5.06 13.51 19.40
CA GLN A 101 4.76 12.32 20.19
C GLN A 101 5.51 12.34 21.53
N LYS A 102 4.79 12.04 22.62
CA LYS A 102 5.33 12.01 23.99
C LYS A 102 5.28 10.62 24.64
N GLU A 103 4.70 9.66 23.94
CA GLU A 103 4.52 8.28 24.37
C GLU A 103 4.85 7.33 23.20
N PRO A 104 5.22 6.07 23.47
CA PRO A 104 5.48 5.09 22.42
C PRO A 104 4.33 4.99 21.43
N PHE A 105 4.65 5.10 20.15
CA PHE A 105 3.67 5.17 19.07
C PHE A 105 4.07 4.30 17.87
N LEU A 106 3.09 4.00 17.04
CA LEU A 106 3.27 3.44 15.70
C LEU A 106 2.43 4.27 14.73
N HIS A 107 3.11 5.04 13.90
CA HIS A 107 2.50 5.66 12.75
C HIS A 107 2.30 4.64 11.63
N VAL A 108 1.17 4.76 10.94
CA VAL A 108 0.78 3.91 9.82
C VAL A 108 0.28 4.80 8.68
N ASP A 109 0.80 4.59 7.47
CA ASP A 109 0.37 5.34 6.30
C ASP A 109 -1.13 5.13 5.99
N ASN A 110 -1.76 6.13 5.36
CA ASN A 110 -3.22 6.18 5.15
C ASN A 110 -3.72 5.38 3.93
N ASP A 111 -2.83 4.61 3.32
CA ASP A 111 -3.03 3.65 2.23
C ASP A 111 -2.53 2.25 2.62
N VAL A 112 -2.41 2.02 3.93
CA VAL A 112 -2.18 0.71 4.55
C VAL A 112 -3.50 0.13 5.04
N PHE A 113 -3.71 -1.16 4.80
CA PHE A 113 -4.87 -1.93 5.27
C PHE A 113 -4.41 -3.15 6.07
N ILE A 114 -5.09 -3.45 7.17
CA ILE A 114 -4.74 -4.58 8.05
C ILE A 114 -5.93 -5.50 8.31
N TRP A 115 -5.64 -6.79 8.50
CA TRP A 115 -6.62 -7.82 8.85
C TRP A 115 -6.29 -8.53 10.17
N GLN A 116 -5.28 -8.06 10.90
CA GLN A 116 -4.96 -8.47 12.27
C GLN A 116 -4.12 -7.39 12.96
N GLU A 117 -3.94 -7.52 14.27
CA GLU A 117 -3.01 -6.70 15.04
C GLU A 117 -1.56 -6.86 14.53
N PHE A 118 -0.78 -5.78 14.61
CA PHE A 118 0.66 -5.84 14.36
C PHE A 118 1.33 -6.83 15.33
N PRO A 119 2.30 -7.63 14.86
CA PRO A 119 2.93 -8.64 15.70
C PRO A 119 3.76 -8.01 16.82
N ASP A 120 3.97 -8.74 17.92
CA ASP A 120 4.73 -8.28 19.09
C ASP A 120 6.12 -7.73 18.74
N ARG A 121 6.79 -8.29 17.74
CA ARG A 121 8.10 -7.81 17.27
C ARG A 121 8.07 -6.39 16.69
N VAL A 122 6.91 -5.91 16.26
CA VAL A 122 6.67 -4.54 15.79
C VAL A 122 6.27 -3.67 16.97
N VAL A 123 5.31 -4.12 17.78
CA VAL A 123 4.76 -3.34 18.91
C VAL A 123 5.80 -3.08 20.00
N ASN A 124 6.69 -4.04 20.26
CA ASN A 124 7.69 -3.97 21.31
C ASN A 124 9.06 -3.48 20.82
N ALA A 125 9.19 -3.09 19.55
CA ALA A 125 10.46 -2.63 19.00
C ALA A 125 10.85 -1.25 19.53
N ASP A 126 12.16 -1.03 19.71
CA ASP A 126 12.70 0.30 20.03
C ASP A 126 12.44 1.28 18.89
N VAL A 127 12.74 0.85 17.66
CA VAL A 127 12.42 1.54 16.41
C VAL A 127 11.93 0.49 15.42
N VAL A 128 10.85 0.78 14.71
CA VAL A 128 10.28 -0.10 13.69
C VAL A 128 10.00 0.65 12.39
N CYS A 129 10.23 -0.04 11.28
CA CYS A 129 9.87 0.38 9.93
C CYS A 129 9.14 -0.76 9.20
N GLN A 130 8.56 -0.48 8.03
CA GLN A 130 7.89 -1.51 7.24
C GLN A 130 8.87 -2.56 6.71
N SER A 131 9.89 -2.12 5.97
CA SER A 131 10.83 -2.99 5.27
C SER A 131 12.14 -2.25 5.00
N LEU A 132 13.22 -3.00 4.74
CA LEU A 132 14.47 -2.43 4.28
C LEU A 132 14.49 -2.41 2.75
N GLU A 133 14.62 -1.22 2.18
CA GLU A 133 14.76 -1.02 0.73
C GLU A 133 16.22 -1.07 0.35
N MET A 134 16.60 -2.07 -0.47
CA MET A 134 17.93 -2.14 -1.05
C MET A 134 17.92 -1.33 -2.36
N ILE A 135 18.48 -0.12 -2.33
CA ILE A 135 18.26 0.91 -3.36
C ILE A 135 18.68 0.43 -4.75
N GLU A 136 19.90 -0.11 -4.87
CA GLU A 136 20.41 -0.66 -6.13
C GLU A 136 19.60 -1.90 -6.58
N ASN A 137 19.33 -2.84 -5.67
CA ASN A 137 18.64 -4.09 -5.99
C ASN A 137 17.20 -3.86 -6.48
N PHE A 138 16.53 -2.84 -5.95
CA PHE A 138 15.16 -2.49 -6.32
C PHE A 138 15.10 -1.37 -7.37
N SER A 139 16.24 -0.92 -7.91
CA SER A 139 16.32 0.13 -8.92
C SER A 139 15.57 1.40 -8.52
N LEU A 140 15.72 1.82 -7.26
CA LEU A 140 14.99 2.96 -6.69
C LEU A 140 15.67 4.28 -7.06
N THR A 141 15.57 4.63 -8.34
CA THR A 141 16.24 5.80 -8.96
C THR A 141 15.91 7.15 -8.30
N ASP A 142 14.81 7.28 -7.57
CA ASP A 142 14.46 8.53 -6.89
C ASP A 142 15.47 8.91 -5.81
N TYR A 143 16.02 7.92 -5.08
CA TYR A 143 17.09 8.16 -4.12
C TYR A 143 18.36 8.66 -4.84
N GLU A 144 18.75 7.98 -5.91
CA GLU A 144 19.97 8.29 -6.67
C GLU A 144 19.91 9.70 -7.26
N VAL A 145 18.80 10.06 -7.90
CA VAL A 145 18.58 11.39 -8.50
C VAL A 145 18.64 12.49 -7.44
N ALA A 146 17.94 12.32 -6.31
CA ALA A 146 17.96 13.31 -5.24
C ALA A 146 19.36 13.44 -4.61
N MET A 147 20.06 12.31 -4.40
CA MET A 147 21.42 12.30 -3.85
C MET A 147 22.45 12.92 -4.78
N GLU A 148 22.35 12.69 -6.08
CA GLU A 148 23.20 13.35 -7.07
C GLU A 148 23.00 14.87 -7.03
N TYR A 149 21.75 15.33 -6.99
CA TYR A 149 21.45 16.75 -6.87
C TYR A 149 22.02 17.36 -5.58
N ILE A 150 21.86 16.67 -4.44
CA ILE A 150 22.38 17.10 -3.13
C ILE A 150 23.89 17.29 -3.20
N LYS A 151 24.63 16.31 -3.74
CA LYS A 151 26.09 16.32 -3.80
C LYS A 151 26.63 17.50 -4.63
N HIS A 152 25.95 17.86 -5.72
CA HIS A 152 26.40 18.92 -6.62
C HIS A 152 25.92 20.32 -6.21
N ASN A 153 24.71 20.43 -5.65
CA ASN A 153 24.05 21.72 -5.51
C ASN A 153 23.79 22.14 -4.05
N LEU A 154 23.64 21.19 -3.11
CA LEU A 154 23.20 21.47 -1.74
C LEU A 154 24.34 21.34 -0.73
N LYS A 155 25.24 22.33 -0.70
CA LYS A 155 26.36 22.36 0.27
C LYS A 155 25.91 22.47 1.72
N THR A 156 24.71 23.02 1.96
CA THR A 156 24.07 23.15 3.27
C THR A 156 23.49 21.84 3.78
N ALA A 157 23.32 20.82 2.93
CA ALA A 157 22.81 19.53 3.37
C ALA A 157 23.70 18.92 4.48
N PRO A 158 23.11 18.27 5.49
CA PRO A 158 23.86 17.62 6.55
C PRO A 158 24.92 16.68 6.03
N GLN A 159 26.07 16.63 6.72
CA GLN A 159 27.20 15.80 6.32
C GLN A 159 26.80 14.31 6.22
N ILE A 160 25.97 13.83 7.14
CA ILE A 160 25.49 12.44 7.15
C ILE A 160 24.71 12.08 5.87
N ILE A 161 23.97 13.03 5.30
CA ILE A 161 23.29 12.84 4.01
C ILE A 161 24.31 12.92 2.88
N ARG A 162 25.13 14.00 2.83
CA ARG A 162 26.07 14.21 1.71
C ARG A 162 27.09 13.08 1.54
N GLU A 163 27.53 12.49 2.65
CA GLU A 163 28.49 11.39 2.69
C GLU A 163 27.83 10.00 2.64
N SER A 164 26.50 9.94 2.68
CA SER A 164 25.76 8.68 2.54
C SER A 164 26.16 7.96 1.26
N LYS A 165 26.37 6.65 1.42
CA LYS A 165 26.56 5.74 0.29
C LYS A 165 25.24 5.38 -0.39
N CYS A 166 24.11 5.77 0.18
CA CYS A 166 22.77 5.59 -0.39
C CYS A 166 22.50 4.13 -0.82
N LYS A 167 22.90 3.17 0.04
CA LYS A 167 22.78 1.73 -0.26
C LYS A 167 21.43 1.15 0.09
N ALA A 168 20.87 1.64 1.19
CA ALA A 168 19.60 1.18 1.69
C ALA A 168 18.86 2.29 2.45
N ALA A 169 17.54 2.17 2.51
CA ALA A 169 16.68 3.07 3.27
C ALA A 169 15.55 2.27 3.93
N ALA A 170 15.08 2.72 5.08
CA ALA A 170 14.01 2.06 5.82
C ALA A 170 12.66 2.61 5.35
N ASN A 171 11.85 1.79 4.67
CA ASN A 171 10.51 2.19 4.25
C ASN A 171 9.63 2.48 5.47
N MET A 172 9.07 3.69 5.53
CA MET A 172 8.30 4.18 6.68
C MET A 172 6.79 4.10 6.48
N GLY A 173 6.30 3.13 5.68
CA GLY A 173 4.86 2.82 5.60
C GLY A 173 4.23 2.47 6.96
N ILE A 174 5.05 1.95 7.86
CA ILE A 174 4.87 2.07 9.31
C ILE A 174 6.14 2.65 9.91
N PHE A 175 6.02 3.46 10.96
CA PHE A 175 7.17 3.97 11.69
C PHE A 175 6.86 4.30 13.15
N GLY A 176 7.79 4.04 14.05
CA GLY A 176 7.69 4.46 15.44
C GLY A 176 8.47 3.53 16.35
N GLY A 177 8.00 3.35 17.57
CA GLY A 177 8.59 2.42 18.53
C GLY A 177 8.61 2.97 19.95
N ASN A 178 9.42 2.30 20.79
CA ASN A 178 9.50 2.56 22.22
C ASN A 178 10.70 3.44 22.62
N ASN A 179 11.70 3.58 21.76
CA ASN A 179 12.85 4.47 22.00
C ASN A 179 12.53 5.90 21.51
N LEU A 180 11.75 6.63 22.30
CA LEU A 180 11.36 8.01 21.98
C LEU A 180 12.56 8.95 21.90
N ASP A 181 13.61 8.75 22.70
CA ASP A 181 14.78 9.63 22.69
C ASP A 181 15.46 9.61 21.32
N PHE A 182 15.68 8.42 20.75
CA PHE A 182 16.23 8.29 19.40
C PHE A 182 15.27 8.85 18.34
N ILE A 183 13.98 8.54 18.43
CA ILE A 183 12.98 9.02 17.45
C ILE A 183 12.92 10.56 17.46
N GLN A 184 12.96 11.19 18.64
CA GLN A 184 12.97 12.64 18.76
C GLN A 184 14.28 13.24 18.26
N GLN A 185 15.42 12.60 18.50
CA GLN A 185 16.69 13.00 17.90
C GLN A 185 16.62 12.95 16.37
N TYR A 186 16.09 11.86 15.79
CA TYR A 186 15.85 11.76 14.35
C TYR A 186 14.95 12.88 13.84
N CYS A 187 13.85 13.17 14.52
CA CYS A 187 12.93 14.24 14.10
C CYS A 187 13.61 15.60 14.08
N GLN A 188 14.44 15.91 15.08
CA GLN A 188 15.21 17.16 15.14
C GLN A 188 16.21 17.27 13.98
N GLU A 189 16.97 16.20 13.73
CA GLU A 189 17.92 16.14 12.60
C GLU A 189 17.20 16.25 11.25
N ALA A 190 16.05 15.59 11.09
CA ALA A 190 15.26 15.64 9.87
C ALA A 190 14.64 17.02 9.62
N GLN A 191 14.17 17.69 10.67
CA GLN A 191 13.71 19.07 10.57
C GLN A 191 14.86 20.02 10.25
N SER A 192 16.03 19.90 10.88
CA SER A 192 17.20 20.72 10.51
C SER A 192 17.60 20.49 9.06
N ALA A 193 17.74 19.23 8.65
CA ALA A 193 18.06 18.84 7.27
C ALA A 193 17.08 19.44 6.26
N PHE A 194 15.79 19.37 6.56
CA PHE A 194 14.73 19.94 5.74
C PHE A 194 14.91 21.46 5.55
N HIS A 195 15.09 22.21 6.65
CA HIS A 195 15.26 23.66 6.58
C HIS A 195 16.55 24.07 5.86
N ASP A 196 17.66 23.38 6.16
CA ASP A 196 18.97 23.66 5.56
C ASP A 196 18.98 23.41 4.04
N MET A 197 18.18 22.44 3.57
CA MET A 197 18.06 22.10 2.15
C MET A 197 16.92 22.85 1.44
N TYR A 198 15.98 23.46 2.14
CA TYR A 198 14.69 23.93 1.59
C TYR A 198 14.83 24.83 0.36
N ASP A 199 15.58 25.92 0.47
CA ASP A 199 15.76 26.89 -0.64
C ASP A 199 16.39 26.23 -1.86
N GLY A 200 17.32 25.31 -1.64
CA GLY A 200 17.98 24.57 -2.70
C GLY A 200 17.06 23.53 -3.35
N ILE A 201 16.21 22.85 -2.58
CA ILE A 201 15.15 21.99 -3.12
C ILE A 201 14.17 22.82 -3.94
N MET A 202 13.82 24.04 -3.51
CA MET A 202 12.95 24.91 -4.32
C MET A 202 13.54 25.24 -5.70
N CYS A 203 14.87 25.21 -5.83
CA CYS A 203 15.60 25.38 -7.08
C CYS A 203 15.79 24.08 -7.88
N SER A 204 15.30 22.94 -7.42
CA SER A 204 15.52 21.63 -8.05
C SER A 204 14.53 21.27 -9.16
N GLY A 205 13.62 22.16 -9.54
CA GLY A 205 12.67 21.91 -10.64
C GLY A 205 11.68 20.78 -10.35
N ASP A 206 11.59 19.81 -11.26
CA ASP A 206 10.65 18.70 -11.24
C ASP A 206 11.00 17.60 -10.21
N ILE A 207 12.22 17.56 -9.70
CA ILE A 207 12.65 16.51 -8.77
C ILE A 207 12.36 16.81 -7.28
N LYS A 208 11.68 17.92 -6.96
CA LYS A 208 11.39 18.33 -5.57
C LYS A 208 10.75 17.22 -4.72
N GLY A 209 9.79 16.49 -5.29
CA GLY A 209 9.10 15.42 -4.57
C GLY A 209 10.00 14.22 -4.23
N LYS A 210 11.16 14.07 -4.87
CA LYS A 210 12.11 12.99 -4.58
C LYS A 210 12.89 13.21 -3.28
N PHE A 211 12.92 14.43 -2.75
CA PHE A 211 13.62 14.71 -1.50
C PHE A 211 12.89 14.17 -0.26
N ASN A 212 11.59 13.87 -0.36
CA ASN A 212 10.79 13.29 0.72
C ASN A 212 11.46 12.05 1.33
N ILE A 213 11.87 11.09 0.49
CA ILE A 213 12.49 9.84 0.93
C ILE A 213 13.90 10.03 1.47
N ILE A 214 14.58 11.15 1.17
CA ILE A 214 15.92 11.43 1.68
C ILE A 214 15.87 11.81 3.16
N TYR A 215 15.09 12.82 3.51
CA TYR A 215 15.02 13.28 4.90
C TYR A 215 14.10 12.39 5.76
N GLU A 216 13.14 11.68 5.15
CA GLU A 216 12.27 10.74 5.86
C GLU A 216 13.01 9.40 6.10
N GLN A 217 13.41 8.70 5.03
CA GLN A 217 13.80 7.29 5.10
C GLN A 217 15.31 7.08 5.14
N LEU A 218 16.05 7.71 4.22
CA LEU A 218 17.51 7.55 4.16
C LEU A 218 18.18 8.12 5.42
N LEU A 219 17.81 9.33 5.84
CA LEU A 219 18.37 9.96 7.03
C LEU A 219 18.14 9.13 8.30
N LEU A 220 16.95 8.54 8.45
CA LEU A 220 16.66 7.62 9.57
C LEU A 220 17.63 6.43 9.57
N THR A 221 17.84 5.80 8.41
CA THR A 221 18.73 4.65 8.26
C THR A 221 20.18 4.99 8.59
N GLU A 222 20.69 6.11 8.07
CA GLU A 222 22.06 6.56 8.34
C GLU A 222 22.27 6.94 9.81
N LEU A 223 21.29 7.60 10.44
CA LEU A 223 21.33 7.90 11.88
C LEU A 223 21.28 6.62 12.72
N ALA A 224 20.44 5.66 12.36
CA ALA A 224 20.35 4.40 13.07
C ALA A 224 21.68 3.63 13.00
N GLU A 225 22.33 3.60 11.84
CA GLU A 225 23.67 3.00 11.69
C GLU A 225 24.71 3.72 12.54
N LYS A 226 24.77 5.07 12.44
CA LYS A 226 25.70 5.91 13.22
C LYS A 226 25.56 5.73 14.73
N HIS A 227 24.34 5.59 15.22
CA HIS A 227 24.04 5.46 16.65
C HIS A 227 23.93 4.01 17.14
N HIS A 228 24.20 3.02 16.27
CA HIS A 228 24.00 1.60 16.55
C HIS A 228 22.57 1.26 17.04
N GLN A 229 21.58 2.04 16.59
CA GLN A 229 20.18 1.80 16.88
C GLN A 229 19.67 0.70 15.95
N ARG A 230 19.14 -0.39 16.53
CA ARG A 230 18.50 -1.44 15.74
C ARG A 230 17.12 -0.98 15.27
N ILE A 231 16.89 -1.06 13.97
CA ILE A 231 15.55 -0.96 13.36
C ILE A 231 14.98 -2.38 13.21
N SER A 232 13.78 -2.61 13.74
CA SER A 232 13.00 -3.81 13.46
C SER A 232 12.14 -3.59 12.21
N TYR A 233 11.90 -4.64 11.43
CA TYR A 233 11.09 -4.55 10.22
C TYR A 233 9.86 -5.44 10.32
N LEU A 234 8.70 -4.92 9.89
CA LEU A 234 7.49 -5.74 9.72
C LEU A 234 7.75 -6.87 8.71
N ILE A 235 8.38 -6.52 7.58
CA ILE A 235 8.84 -7.46 6.55
C ILE A 235 10.32 -7.72 6.82
N GLY A 236 10.61 -8.88 7.42
CA GLY A 236 11.98 -9.22 7.83
C GLY A 236 12.90 -9.69 6.69
N SER A 237 12.33 -9.96 5.52
CA SER A 237 13.07 -10.36 4.32
C SER A 237 13.22 -9.18 3.36
N ASN A 238 14.37 -9.10 2.69
CA ASN A 238 14.61 -8.15 1.60
C ASN A 238 14.42 -8.82 0.23
N ASP A 239 13.84 -10.02 0.19
CA ASP A 239 13.46 -10.67 -1.05
C ASP A 239 12.29 -9.92 -1.70
N LEU A 240 12.40 -9.70 -3.02
CA LEU A 240 11.39 -8.97 -3.77
C LEU A 240 10.04 -9.72 -3.72
N ASP A 241 10.07 -11.05 -3.83
CA ASP A 241 8.86 -11.88 -3.76
C ASP A 241 8.15 -11.69 -2.40
N GLU A 242 8.92 -11.58 -1.31
CA GLU A 242 8.35 -11.33 0.02
C GLU A 242 7.77 -9.93 0.15
N ILE A 243 8.41 -8.90 -0.40
CA ILE A 243 7.90 -7.52 -0.35
C ILE A 243 6.61 -7.37 -1.16
N VAL A 244 6.52 -8.03 -2.32
CA VAL A 244 5.33 -8.00 -3.19
C VAL A 244 4.09 -8.53 -2.45
N LYS A 245 4.22 -9.53 -1.59
CA LYS A 245 3.10 -10.06 -0.77
C LYS A 245 2.43 -9.02 0.13
N TYR A 246 3.18 -8.01 0.55
CA TYR A 246 2.67 -6.90 1.37
C TYR A 246 2.15 -5.74 0.51
N SER A 247 2.04 -5.94 -0.81
CA SER A 247 1.54 -4.98 -1.79
C SER A 247 0.32 -5.51 -2.58
N THR A 248 -0.07 -6.77 -2.37
CA THR A 248 -1.17 -7.47 -3.08
C THR A 248 -2.45 -7.50 -2.25
N ILE A 249 -3.35 -6.55 -2.49
CA ILE A 249 -4.59 -6.39 -1.70
C ILE A 249 -5.55 -7.59 -1.80
N GLU A 250 -5.57 -8.27 -2.95
CA GLU A 250 -6.47 -9.40 -3.18
C GLU A 250 -6.14 -10.62 -2.31
N THR A 251 -4.86 -10.85 -2.00
CA THR A 251 -4.40 -11.97 -1.15
C THR A 251 -4.18 -11.59 0.31
N ALA A 252 -3.98 -10.30 0.59
CA ALA A 252 -3.51 -9.82 1.89
C ALA A 252 -4.30 -10.35 3.07
N GLN A 253 -5.63 -10.43 2.97
CA GLN A 253 -6.46 -10.90 4.08
C GLN A 253 -6.27 -12.37 4.46
N TYR A 254 -5.65 -13.18 3.61
CA TYR A 254 -5.43 -14.61 3.85
C TYR A 254 -3.97 -14.93 4.15
N GLU A 255 -3.04 -14.13 3.62
CA GLU A 255 -1.60 -14.38 3.70
C GLU A 255 -0.90 -13.42 4.67
N SER A 256 -0.58 -12.21 4.21
CA SER A 256 0.27 -11.25 4.92
C SER A 256 -0.46 -10.50 6.04
N LYS A 257 -1.80 -10.48 5.99
CA LYS A 257 -2.70 -9.76 6.90
C LYS A 257 -2.44 -8.25 6.97
N TYR A 258 -1.71 -7.75 5.98
CA TYR A 258 -1.26 -6.39 5.82
C TYR A 258 -1.09 -6.13 4.33
N THR A 259 -1.48 -4.96 3.85
CA THR A 259 -1.04 -4.50 2.54
C THR A 259 -0.83 -2.99 2.54
N HIS A 260 0.12 -2.53 1.74
CA HIS A 260 0.43 -1.13 1.53
C HIS A 260 0.42 -0.84 0.03
N CYS A 261 -0.49 0.03 -0.42
CA CYS A 261 -0.57 0.44 -1.82
C CYS A 261 0.47 1.53 -2.14
N LEU A 262 1.73 1.11 -2.35
CA LEU A 262 2.87 1.99 -2.62
C LEU A 262 2.88 2.57 -4.05
N GLY A 263 3.22 3.85 -4.18
CA GLY A 263 3.64 4.47 -5.44
C GLY A 263 2.69 4.22 -6.62
N GLN A 264 3.21 3.59 -7.68
CA GLN A 264 2.46 3.32 -8.92
C GLN A 264 1.33 2.30 -8.74
N LEU A 265 1.29 1.52 -7.65
CA LEU A 265 0.21 0.57 -7.41
C LEU A 265 -1.15 1.26 -7.35
N LYS A 266 -1.17 2.50 -6.86
CA LYS A 266 -2.35 3.38 -6.78
C LYS A 266 -2.91 3.78 -8.15
N ARG A 267 -2.19 3.48 -9.24
CA ARG A 267 -2.57 3.78 -10.63
C ARG A 267 -3.14 2.56 -11.36
N TYR A 268 -3.09 1.37 -10.76
CA TYR A 268 -3.74 0.20 -11.33
C TYR A 268 -5.23 0.18 -10.98
N ASN A 269 -6.07 0.08 -12.00
CA ASN A 269 -7.53 0.03 -11.85
C ASN A 269 -7.96 -1.09 -10.90
N TYR A 270 -7.39 -2.30 -11.01
CA TYR A 270 -7.81 -3.43 -10.17
C TYR A 270 -7.55 -3.19 -8.68
N VAL A 271 -6.46 -2.49 -8.31
CA VAL A 271 -6.17 -2.13 -6.91
C VAL A 271 -7.23 -1.15 -6.39
N CYS A 272 -7.54 -0.13 -7.20
CA CYS A 272 -8.57 0.85 -6.89
C CYS A 272 -9.97 0.20 -6.75
N GLU A 273 -10.30 -0.73 -7.65
CA GLU A 273 -11.51 -1.56 -7.63
C GLU A 273 -11.60 -2.38 -6.35
N GLN A 274 -10.53 -3.07 -5.95
CA GLN A 274 -10.49 -3.87 -4.73
C GLN A 274 -10.81 -3.03 -3.49
N ILE A 275 -10.23 -1.85 -3.37
CA ILE A 275 -10.49 -0.93 -2.24
C ILE A 275 -11.96 -0.47 -2.26
N GLU A 276 -12.44 0.00 -3.41
CA GLU A 276 -13.81 0.49 -3.57
C GLU A 276 -14.85 -0.60 -3.24
N TYR A 277 -14.68 -1.79 -3.81
CA TYR A 277 -15.63 -2.88 -3.61
C TYR A 277 -15.62 -3.41 -2.19
N ARG A 278 -14.44 -3.52 -1.55
CA ARG A 278 -14.32 -3.92 -0.15
C ARG A 278 -14.93 -2.89 0.79
N LEU A 279 -14.68 -1.59 0.57
CA LEU A 279 -15.31 -0.55 1.38
C LEU A 279 -16.83 -0.58 1.23
N LYS A 280 -17.35 -0.73 0.01
CA LYS A 280 -18.79 -0.85 -0.23
C LYS A 280 -19.39 -2.10 0.43
N TYR A 281 -18.70 -3.23 0.41
CA TYR A 281 -19.18 -4.48 1.00
C TYR A 281 -19.10 -4.47 2.54
N GLU A 282 -17.96 -4.09 3.09
CA GLU A 282 -17.67 -4.19 4.52
C GLU A 282 -18.16 -2.99 5.34
N PHE A 283 -18.22 -1.82 4.72
CA PHE A 283 -18.53 -0.54 5.38
C PHE A 283 -19.48 0.33 4.53
N PRO A 284 -20.66 -0.18 4.12
CA PRO A 284 -21.53 0.49 3.15
C PRO A 284 -21.93 1.91 3.58
N SER A 285 -22.18 2.14 4.87
CA SER A 285 -22.55 3.47 5.37
C SER A 285 -21.46 4.53 5.18
N TYR A 286 -20.19 4.12 5.19
CA TYR A 286 -19.07 5.03 4.94
C TYR A 286 -18.88 5.26 3.45
N TYR A 287 -19.02 4.21 2.65
CA TYR A 287 -19.03 4.30 1.19
C TYR A 287 -20.09 5.32 0.71
N ASP A 288 -21.34 5.16 1.15
CA ASP A 288 -22.46 6.03 0.75
C ASP A 288 -22.23 7.49 1.17
N ARG A 289 -21.60 7.72 2.33
CA ARG A 289 -21.28 9.06 2.83
C ARG A 289 -20.19 9.73 1.99
N ILE A 290 -19.17 8.99 1.55
CA ILE A 290 -18.13 9.49 0.65
C ILE A 290 -18.75 9.87 -0.69
N LEU A 291 -19.60 9.01 -1.26
CA LEU A 291 -20.29 9.32 -2.51
C LEU A 291 -21.20 10.55 -2.37
N SER A 292 -21.99 10.62 -1.29
CA SER A 292 -22.84 11.77 -1.00
C SER A 292 -22.05 13.08 -0.84
N TYR A 293 -20.80 13.01 -0.39
CA TYR A 293 -19.90 14.16 -0.31
C TYR A 293 -19.41 14.58 -1.70
N LEU A 294 -18.95 13.63 -2.51
CA LEU A 294 -18.49 13.87 -3.89
C LEU A 294 -19.61 14.39 -4.80
N ASP A 295 -20.80 13.81 -4.70
CA ASP A 295 -21.98 14.20 -5.49
C ASP A 295 -22.40 15.65 -5.21
N LYS A 296 -22.32 16.09 -3.94
CA LYS A 296 -22.63 17.48 -3.55
C LYS A 296 -21.65 18.49 -4.16
N ASP A 297 -20.41 18.07 -4.36
CA ASP A 297 -19.37 18.89 -4.98
C ASP A 297 -19.37 18.72 -6.52
N GLY A 298 -20.31 17.96 -7.09
CA GLY A 298 -20.42 17.71 -8.53
C GLY A 298 -19.25 16.90 -9.10
N VAL A 299 -18.58 16.11 -8.27
CA VAL A 299 -17.38 15.34 -8.63
C VAL A 299 -17.79 13.94 -9.10
N GLU A 300 -17.72 13.70 -10.40
CA GLU A 300 -18.00 12.40 -11.02
C GLU A 300 -16.80 11.95 -11.88
N TYR A 301 -16.51 10.65 -11.86
CA TYR A 301 -15.40 10.04 -12.59
C TYR A 301 -15.91 8.85 -13.40
N GLU A 302 -15.70 8.87 -14.73
CA GLU A 302 -16.13 7.80 -15.65
C GLU A 302 -15.50 6.45 -15.27
N GLU A 303 -14.25 6.47 -14.80
CA GLU A 303 -13.52 5.28 -14.35
C GLU A 303 -14.26 4.55 -13.23
N ASN A 304 -14.83 5.29 -12.26
CA ASN A 304 -15.60 4.69 -11.17
C ASN A 304 -16.97 4.18 -11.63
N ILE A 305 -17.62 4.86 -12.58
CA ILE A 305 -18.89 4.37 -13.15
C ILE A 305 -18.66 3.04 -13.89
N LYS A 306 -17.57 2.98 -14.66
CA LYS A 306 -17.18 1.77 -15.39
C LYS A 306 -16.83 0.64 -14.43
N SER A 307 -16.02 0.88 -13.41
CA SER A 307 -15.64 -0.15 -12.44
C SER A 307 -16.87 -0.72 -11.74
N MET A 308 -17.77 0.12 -11.25
CA MET A 308 -18.92 -0.30 -10.46
C MET A 308 -19.91 -1.24 -11.18
N LYS A 309 -19.83 -1.38 -12.51
CA LYS A 309 -20.55 -2.42 -13.27
C LYS A 309 -20.13 -3.84 -12.88
N GLU A 310 -18.89 -4.01 -12.44
CA GLU A 310 -18.30 -5.30 -12.04
C GLU A 310 -18.50 -5.63 -10.56
N TYR A 311 -19.08 -4.71 -9.77
CA TYR A 311 -19.26 -4.92 -8.32
C TYR A 311 -20.08 -6.18 -7.99
N ASN A 312 -21.10 -6.51 -8.79
CA ASN A 312 -21.91 -7.71 -8.55
C ASN A 312 -21.10 -9.01 -8.70
N HIS A 313 -20.15 -9.03 -9.64
CA HIS A 313 -19.23 -10.16 -9.82
C HIS A 313 -18.32 -10.30 -8.58
N PHE A 314 -17.71 -9.19 -8.14
CA PHE A 314 -16.94 -9.15 -6.91
C PHE A 314 -17.77 -9.63 -5.71
N TYR A 315 -18.98 -9.08 -5.52
CA TYR A 315 -19.86 -9.40 -4.40
C TYR A 315 -20.17 -10.90 -4.32
N LYS A 316 -20.48 -11.53 -5.46
CA LYS A 316 -20.77 -12.97 -5.54
C LYS A 316 -19.58 -13.81 -5.03
N ILE A 317 -18.36 -13.41 -5.37
CA ILE A 317 -17.13 -14.10 -4.97
C ILE A 317 -16.81 -13.81 -3.50
N PHE A 318 -16.68 -12.52 -3.18
CA PHE A 318 -16.16 -12.05 -1.89
C PHE A 318 -17.10 -12.35 -0.72
N SER A 319 -18.43 -12.34 -0.93
CA SER A 319 -19.40 -12.71 0.12
C SER A 319 -19.27 -14.17 0.61
N ARG A 320 -18.55 -15.00 -0.15
CA ARG A 320 -18.23 -16.38 0.19
C ARG A 320 -16.81 -16.53 0.67
N ILE A 321 -15.82 -16.27 -0.20
CA ILE A 321 -14.42 -16.53 0.13
C ILE A 321 -13.85 -15.55 1.15
N GLY A 322 -14.42 -14.33 1.25
CA GLY A 322 -13.99 -13.32 2.23
C GLY A 322 -14.19 -13.74 3.69
N LYS A 323 -14.87 -14.87 3.95
CA LYS A 323 -15.02 -15.46 5.29
C LYS A 323 -13.90 -16.44 5.65
N ALA A 324 -13.08 -16.84 4.68
CA ALA A 324 -11.98 -17.76 4.91
C ALA A 324 -10.90 -17.08 5.77
N LYS A 325 -10.36 -17.83 6.73
CA LYS A 325 -9.36 -17.30 7.67
C LYS A 325 -7.97 -17.24 7.08
N ASP A 326 -7.62 -18.15 6.19
CA ASP A 326 -6.28 -18.29 5.64
C ASP A 326 -6.31 -18.91 4.25
N ILE A 327 -5.13 -19.05 3.65
CA ILE A 327 -4.95 -19.66 2.34
C ILE A 327 -5.49 -21.10 2.31
N HIS A 328 -5.35 -21.85 3.41
CA HIS A 328 -5.77 -23.25 3.45
C HIS A 328 -7.28 -23.39 3.33
N GLU A 329 -8.05 -22.60 4.09
CA GLU A 329 -9.52 -22.58 3.96
C GLU A 329 -9.93 -22.16 2.53
N VAL A 330 -9.28 -21.15 1.92
CA VAL A 330 -9.56 -20.77 0.51
C VAL A 330 -9.33 -21.94 -0.46
N MET A 331 -8.23 -22.67 -0.29
CA MET A 331 -7.79 -23.72 -1.20
C MET A 331 -8.57 -25.03 -1.06
N THR A 332 -9.21 -25.28 0.09
CA THR A 332 -9.84 -26.56 0.41
C THR A 332 -11.36 -26.49 0.53
N ASP A 333 -11.92 -25.40 1.03
CA ASP A 333 -13.34 -25.31 1.38
C ASP A 333 -14.22 -24.74 0.26
N PHE A 334 -13.60 -24.27 -0.83
CA PHE A 334 -14.30 -23.63 -1.94
C PHE A 334 -13.95 -24.25 -3.28
N GLU A 335 -14.97 -24.38 -4.13
CA GLU A 335 -14.82 -24.84 -5.51
C GLU A 335 -14.89 -23.68 -6.49
N PHE A 336 -13.93 -23.66 -7.40
CA PHE A 336 -13.75 -22.64 -8.42
C PHE A 336 -13.94 -23.26 -9.79
N LYS A 337 -14.39 -22.45 -10.74
CA LYS A 337 -14.51 -22.84 -12.14
C LYS A 337 -14.34 -21.62 -13.04
N LEU A 338 -14.16 -21.87 -14.33
CA LEU A 338 -14.21 -20.80 -15.33
C LEU A 338 -15.51 -20.00 -15.21
N SER A 339 -15.39 -18.67 -15.28
CA SER A 339 -16.51 -17.75 -15.39
C SER A 339 -17.42 -18.15 -16.57
N PRO A 340 -18.75 -17.98 -16.50
CA PRO A 340 -19.67 -18.47 -17.54
C PRO A 340 -19.40 -17.97 -18.96
N ASN A 341 -18.78 -16.79 -19.08
CA ASN A 341 -18.41 -16.18 -20.36
C ASN A 341 -16.94 -16.41 -20.73
N CYS A 342 -16.29 -17.39 -20.07
CA CYS A 342 -14.92 -17.77 -20.32
C CYS A 342 -14.86 -19.24 -20.70
N HIS A 343 -14.09 -19.55 -21.73
CA HIS A 343 -13.80 -20.92 -22.14
C HIS A 343 -12.39 -21.02 -22.68
N ILE A 344 -11.81 -22.22 -22.55
CA ILE A 344 -10.47 -22.50 -23.04
C ILE A 344 -10.59 -23.31 -24.32
N GLU A 345 -9.91 -22.85 -25.37
CA GLU A 345 -9.78 -23.55 -26.65
C GLU A 345 -8.38 -24.15 -26.74
N GLU A 346 -8.32 -25.41 -27.17
CA GLU A 346 -7.07 -26.07 -27.53
C GLU A 346 -6.85 -25.89 -29.04
N GLU A 347 -5.70 -25.31 -29.42
CA GLU A 347 -5.30 -25.11 -30.80
C GLU A 347 -3.91 -25.70 -31.01
N SER A 348 -3.85 -26.81 -31.74
CA SER A 348 -2.61 -27.60 -31.95
C SER A 348 -2.04 -28.15 -30.63
N GLU A 349 -1.02 -27.50 -30.06
CA GLU A 349 -0.37 -27.87 -28.79
C GLU A 349 -0.49 -26.76 -27.73
N ASP A 350 -1.31 -25.75 -28.02
CA ASP A 350 -1.46 -24.55 -27.18
C ASP A 350 -2.88 -24.39 -26.65
N TYR A 351 -3.00 -23.77 -25.47
CA TYR A 351 -4.27 -23.41 -24.86
C TYR A 351 -4.50 -21.90 -24.94
N TYR A 352 -5.73 -21.50 -25.29
CA TYR A 352 -6.14 -20.11 -25.39
C TYR A 352 -7.36 -19.84 -24.51
N MET A 353 -7.27 -18.81 -23.66
CA MET A 353 -8.42 -18.30 -22.92
C MET A 353 -9.20 -17.35 -23.81
N ASN A 354 -10.50 -17.61 -23.96
CA ASN A 354 -11.46 -16.67 -24.51
C ASN A 354 -12.22 -16.03 -23.35
N SER A 355 -12.21 -14.71 -23.27
CA SER A 355 -12.89 -13.93 -22.22
C SER A 355 -13.62 -12.73 -22.83
N PRO A 356 -14.51 -12.05 -22.07
CA PRO A 356 -15.11 -10.79 -22.51
C PRO A 356 -14.10 -9.68 -22.82
N TYR A 357 -12.85 -9.82 -22.35
CA TYR A 357 -11.77 -8.86 -22.56
C TYR A 357 -10.84 -9.24 -23.73
N GLY A 358 -11.08 -10.38 -24.37
CA GLY A 358 -10.32 -10.84 -25.54
C GLY A 358 -9.83 -12.29 -25.42
N LYS A 359 -9.17 -12.73 -26.49
CA LYS A 359 -8.51 -14.04 -26.59
C LYS A 359 -7.01 -13.90 -26.35
N TYR A 360 -6.45 -14.74 -25.49
CA TYR A 360 -5.00 -14.75 -25.20
C TYR A 360 -4.48 -16.17 -24.93
N ARG A 361 -3.22 -16.42 -25.31
CA ARG A 361 -2.55 -17.70 -25.06
C ARG A 361 -2.26 -17.86 -23.57
N LEU A 362 -2.56 -19.05 -23.03
CA LEU A 362 -2.19 -19.43 -21.68
C LEU A 362 -0.72 -19.86 -21.66
N THR A 363 0.09 -19.20 -20.83
CA THR A 363 1.51 -19.50 -20.68
C THR A 363 1.87 -19.65 -19.19
N GLY A 364 2.94 -20.39 -18.91
CA GLY A 364 3.40 -20.64 -17.54
C GLY A 364 2.30 -21.24 -16.66
N TRP A 365 2.10 -20.68 -15.46
CA TRP A 365 1.09 -21.14 -14.51
C TRP A 365 -0.35 -21.03 -15.03
N CYS A 366 -0.62 -20.11 -15.96
CA CYS A 366 -1.97 -19.90 -16.48
C CYS A 366 -2.51 -21.12 -17.24
N VAL A 367 -1.67 -22.05 -17.70
CA VAL A 367 -2.09 -23.31 -18.33
C VAL A 367 -2.93 -24.16 -17.38
N PHE A 368 -2.68 -24.09 -16.06
CA PHE A 368 -3.46 -24.83 -15.07
C PHE A 368 -4.89 -24.31 -14.88
N LEU A 369 -5.27 -23.20 -15.52
CA LEU A 369 -6.68 -22.79 -15.61
C LEU A 369 -7.55 -23.81 -16.35
N THR A 370 -6.95 -24.66 -17.19
CA THR A 370 -7.62 -25.80 -17.83
C THR A 370 -8.25 -26.75 -16.80
N LEU A 371 -7.64 -26.90 -15.62
CA LEU A 371 -8.11 -27.77 -14.52
C LEU A 371 -9.33 -27.20 -13.78
N PHE A 372 -9.76 -25.98 -14.11
CA PHE A 372 -10.97 -25.33 -13.62
C PHE A 372 -12.10 -25.29 -14.67
N SER A 373 -11.98 -26.06 -15.77
CA SER A 373 -13.07 -26.22 -16.75
C SER A 373 -14.34 -26.83 -16.15
N GLN A 374 -14.18 -27.59 -15.06
CA GLN A 374 -15.24 -27.99 -14.14
C GLN A 374 -14.95 -27.44 -12.74
N ALA A 375 -15.96 -27.45 -11.87
CA ALA A 375 -15.79 -27.05 -10.48
C ALA A 375 -14.68 -27.88 -9.80
N ASN A 376 -13.71 -27.21 -9.21
CA ASN A 376 -12.54 -27.84 -8.60
C ASN A 376 -12.01 -27.00 -7.44
N THR A 377 -11.42 -27.64 -6.42
CA THR A 377 -10.74 -26.93 -5.33
C THR A 377 -9.28 -26.64 -5.72
N GLY A 378 -8.67 -25.63 -5.10
CA GLY A 378 -7.26 -25.34 -5.32
C GLY A 378 -6.36 -26.52 -4.91
N GLU A 379 -6.67 -27.16 -3.79
CA GLU A 379 -5.99 -28.36 -3.28
C GLU A 379 -6.05 -29.54 -4.27
N ALA A 380 -7.21 -29.78 -4.90
CA ALA A 380 -7.34 -30.84 -5.89
C ALA A 380 -6.52 -30.54 -7.15
N VAL A 381 -6.45 -29.27 -7.58
CA VAL A 381 -5.56 -28.83 -8.65
C VAL A 381 -4.09 -29.07 -8.29
N CYS A 382 -3.65 -28.73 -7.07
CA CYS A 382 -2.29 -29.01 -6.61
C CYS A 382 -1.95 -30.51 -6.67
N ARG A 383 -2.87 -31.37 -6.21
CA ARG A 383 -2.70 -32.83 -6.25
C ARG A 383 -2.58 -33.36 -7.66
N GLU A 384 -3.37 -32.84 -8.59
CA GLU A 384 -3.29 -33.21 -10.01
C GLU A 384 -1.93 -32.84 -10.61
N ILE A 385 -1.46 -31.60 -10.36
CA ILE A 385 -0.14 -31.12 -10.83
C ILE A 385 0.99 -32.02 -10.33
N CYS A 386 0.94 -32.41 -9.05
CA CYS A 386 1.93 -33.31 -8.47
C CYS A 386 1.82 -34.74 -9.03
N ARG A 387 0.61 -35.26 -9.23
CA ARG A 387 0.38 -36.63 -9.72
C ARG A 387 0.91 -36.82 -11.14
N GLU A 388 0.64 -35.84 -12.01
CA GLU A 388 1.06 -35.87 -13.42
C GLU A 388 2.54 -35.46 -13.59
N ALA A 389 3.23 -35.13 -12.50
CA ALA A 389 4.63 -34.70 -12.48
C ALA A 389 4.92 -33.55 -13.45
N TYR A 390 3.97 -32.62 -13.61
CA TYR A 390 4.11 -31.48 -14.52
C TYR A 390 5.27 -30.55 -14.12
N LEU A 391 5.56 -30.45 -12.81
CA LEU A 391 6.58 -29.56 -12.24
C LEU A 391 7.45 -30.32 -11.22
N PRO A 392 8.29 -31.28 -11.65
CA PRO A 392 8.96 -32.22 -10.75
C PRO A 392 10.03 -31.57 -9.84
N ASN A 393 10.43 -30.34 -10.16
CA ASN A 393 11.44 -29.58 -9.40
C ASN A 393 10.84 -28.70 -8.30
N LEU A 394 9.52 -28.63 -8.18
CA LEU A 394 8.84 -27.83 -7.16
C LEU A 394 8.32 -28.71 -6.04
N THR A 395 8.44 -28.19 -4.82
CA THR A 395 7.79 -28.79 -3.65
C THR A 395 6.28 -28.58 -3.71
N TYR A 396 5.54 -29.40 -2.97
CA TYR A 396 4.09 -29.25 -2.83
C TYR A 396 3.70 -27.84 -2.35
N GLU A 397 4.43 -27.30 -1.37
CA GLU A 397 4.18 -25.97 -0.81
C GLU A 397 4.36 -24.85 -1.83
N GLN A 398 5.37 -24.96 -2.71
CA GLN A 398 5.56 -24.03 -3.81
C GLN A 398 4.41 -24.11 -4.82
N ILE A 399 3.96 -25.32 -5.18
CA ILE A 399 2.81 -25.51 -6.07
C ILE A 399 1.54 -24.94 -5.43
N PHE A 400 1.29 -25.26 -4.16
CA PHE A 400 0.15 -24.77 -3.39
C PHE A 400 0.06 -23.25 -3.40
N THR A 401 1.18 -22.59 -3.08
CA THR A 401 1.27 -21.12 -3.06
C THR A 401 1.05 -20.52 -4.45
N LYS A 402 1.64 -21.09 -5.51
CA LYS A 402 1.48 -20.58 -6.88
C LYS A 402 0.07 -20.81 -7.44
N VAL A 403 -0.59 -21.92 -7.11
CA VAL A 403 -2.00 -22.16 -7.48
C VAL A 403 -2.92 -21.18 -6.74
N PHE A 404 -2.67 -20.90 -5.46
CA PHE A 404 -3.40 -19.87 -4.73
C PHE A 404 -3.31 -18.51 -5.43
N TYR A 405 -2.11 -18.04 -5.78
CA TYR A 405 -1.97 -16.77 -6.50
C TYR A 405 -2.68 -16.78 -7.86
N LEU A 406 -2.51 -17.85 -8.65
CA LEU A 406 -3.21 -18.01 -9.92
C LEU A 406 -4.73 -17.85 -9.74
N MET A 407 -5.31 -18.49 -8.72
CA MET A 407 -6.73 -18.41 -8.42
C MET A 407 -7.14 -16.99 -8.04
N MET A 408 -6.39 -16.34 -7.16
CA MET A 408 -6.69 -14.99 -6.67
C MET A 408 -6.62 -13.93 -7.76
N GLU A 409 -5.57 -13.97 -8.60
CA GLU A 409 -5.45 -13.14 -9.79
C GLU A 409 -6.60 -13.42 -10.76
N SER A 410 -6.99 -14.68 -10.91
CA SER A 410 -8.05 -15.07 -11.83
C SER A 410 -9.46 -14.70 -11.38
N LEU A 411 -9.67 -14.54 -10.07
CA LEU A 411 -10.94 -14.07 -9.51
C LEU A 411 -11.06 -12.54 -9.59
N TYR A 412 -9.98 -11.82 -9.31
CA TYR A 412 -10.05 -10.38 -9.05
C TYR A 412 -9.42 -9.50 -10.14
N ILE A 413 -8.46 -10.02 -10.90
CA ILE A 413 -7.72 -9.26 -11.92
C ILE A 413 -8.21 -9.65 -13.31
N THR A 414 -8.03 -10.90 -13.71
CA THR A 414 -8.44 -11.37 -15.05
C THR A 414 -9.92 -11.74 -15.12
N LYS A 415 -10.55 -11.98 -13.96
CA LYS A 415 -11.99 -12.29 -13.79
C LYS A 415 -12.43 -13.55 -14.58
N CYS A 416 -11.49 -14.43 -14.91
CA CYS A 416 -11.75 -15.66 -15.65
C CYS A 416 -12.20 -16.82 -14.77
N LEU A 417 -12.06 -16.71 -13.44
CA LEU A 417 -12.63 -17.66 -12.48
C LEU A 417 -13.84 -17.09 -11.75
N THR A 418 -14.72 -17.98 -11.30
CA THR A 418 -15.80 -17.70 -10.37
C THR A 418 -15.90 -18.82 -9.33
N ILE A 419 -16.67 -18.58 -8.26
CA ILE A 419 -16.98 -19.58 -7.25
C ILE A 419 -18.33 -20.27 -7.57
N THR A 420 -18.40 -21.60 -7.36
CA THR A 420 -19.60 -22.42 -7.61
C THR A 420 -20.53 -22.43 -6.42
#